data_AF-A0A1V5U2Z2-F1
#
_entry.id   AF-A0A1V5U2Z2-F1
#
_cell.length_a   1.000
_cell.length_b   1.000
_cell.length_c   1.000
_cell.angle_alpha   90.00
_cell.angle_beta   90.00
_cell.angle_gamma   90.00
#
_symmetry.space_group_name_H-M   'P 1'
#
loop_
_entity.id
_entity.type
_entity.pdbx_description
1 polymer ?
#
loop_
_entity_poly.entity_id
_entity_poly.type
_entity_poly.pdbx_seq_one_letter_code
_entity_poly.pdbx_strand_id
1 'polypeptide(L)'
;MPICTSCGQQFDEGVRFCPACGSPAQQAQANADQGAYQQNYQQQNYQQPVYQQPPYQQAGAAYAGDKTMAILAVVFPILFFLPLVAGNKDEFGKFWANQALLLFLLGIVASITAAIIIGIIIGIAEFVFWIIALIAVCKGEMKPLPLIGGIKIIQ
;
A
#
# COMPACT_ATOMS: atom_id res chain seq x y z
N MET A 1 -24.16 22.69 51.89
CA MET A 1 -24.86 22.54 50.59
C MET A 1 -24.04 23.16 49.45
N PRO A 2 -23.23 22.38 48.73
CA PRO A 2 -22.49 22.87 47.55
C PRO A 2 -23.43 23.27 46.39
N ILE A 3 -23.00 24.27 45.60
CA ILE A 3 -23.69 24.75 44.40
C ILE A 3 -22.87 24.40 43.17
N CYS A 4 -23.51 23.86 42.14
CA CYS A 4 -22.87 23.58 40.86
C CYS A 4 -22.41 24.89 40.19
N THR A 5 -21.11 25.03 39.89
CA THR A 5 -20.56 26.22 39.20
C THR A 5 -20.93 26.29 37.72
N SER A 6 -21.35 25.16 37.13
CA SER A 6 -21.73 25.09 35.71
C SER A 6 -23.19 25.42 35.46
N CYS A 7 -24.11 25.05 36.36
CA CYS A 7 -25.56 25.23 36.16
C CYS A 7 -26.29 25.94 37.30
N GLY A 8 -25.62 26.24 38.42
CA GLY A 8 -26.19 26.97 39.55
C GLY A 8 -27.10 26.18 40.49
N GLN A 9 -27.29 24.87 40.25
CA GLN A 9 -28.18 24.05 41.08
C GLN A 9 -27.49 23.60 42.39
N GLN A 10 -28.22 23.65 43.50
CA GLN A 10 -27.78 23.21 44.83
C GLN A 10 -28.00 21.72 45.02
N PHE A 11 -27.04 21.02 45.62
CA PHE A 11 -27.14 19.59 45.90
C PHE A 11 -26.48 19.19 47.23
N ASP A 12 -26.81 18.00 47.72
CA ASP A 12 -26.33 17.47 49.00
C ASP A 12 -24.86 17.00 48.95
N GLU A 13 -24.21 17.00 50.11
CA GLU A 13 -22.79 16.70 50.26
C GLU A 13 -22.49 15.21 49.98
N GLY A 14 -21.38 14.94 49.28
CA GLY A 14 -20.94 13.57 48.97
C GLY A 14 -21.31 13.05 47.58
N VAL A 15 -22.05 13.82 46.77
CA VAL A 15 -22.30 13.44 45.36
C VAL A 15 -21.10 13.75 44.48
N ARG A 16 -20.78 12.83 43.56
CA ARG A 16 -19.60 12.89 42.69
C ARG A 16 -19.84 13.74 41.43
N PHE A 17 -21.10 13.83 41.00
CA PHE A 17 -21.54 14.56 39.81
C PHE A 17 -22.83 15.31 40.10
N CYS A 18 -23.00 16.49 39.52
CA CYS A 18 -24.23 17.26 39.63
C CYS A 18 -25.39 16.49 38.96
N PRO A 19 -26.50 16.20 39.66
CA PRO A 19 -27.60 15.41 39.12
C PRO A 19 -28.41 16.14 38.04
N ALA A 20 -28.34 17.48 38.00
CA ALA A 20 -29.08 18.28 37.03
C ALA A 20 -28.37 18.45 35.68
N CYS A 21 -27.02 18.50 35.66
CA CYS A 21 -26.26 18.78 34.42
C CYS A 21 -25.09 17.83 34.15
N GLY A 22 -24.74 16.95 35.08
CA GLY A 22 -23.68 15.95 34.92
C GLY A 22 -22.25 16.46 35.14
N SER A 23 -22.03 17.74 35.43
CA SER A 23 -20.67 18.25 35.69
C SER A 23 -20.11 17.68 37.01
N PRO A 24 -18.80 17.35 37.09
CA PRO A 24 -18.21 16.81 38.32
C PRO A 24 -18.33 17.82 39.46
N ALA A 25 -18.78 17.35 40.63
CA ALA A 25 -18.86 18.19 41.81
C ALA A 25 -17.44 18.46 42.32
N GLN A 26 -16.98 19.72 42.24
CA GLN A 26 -15.71 20.13 42.85
C GLN A 26 -15.84 20.00 44.37
N GLN A 27 -15.18 19.00 44.94
CA GLN A 27 -15.13 18.80 46.39
C GLN A 27 -14.22 19.87 46.99
N ALA A 28 -14.81 20.89 47.60
CA ALA A 28 -14.08 21.82 48.45
C ALA A 28 -13.75 21.11 49.77
N GLN A 29 -12.56 20.51 49.86
CA GLN A 29 -12.01 19.98 51.11
C GLN A 29 -11.50 21.16 51.97
N ALA A 30 -12.17 21.43 53.09
CA ALA A 30 -11.66 22.30 54.15
C ALA A 30 -10.60 21.53 54.97
N ASN A 31 -9.44 22.17 55.18
CA ASN A 31 -8.20 21.59 55.70
C ASN A 31 -8.15 21.44 57.24
N ALA A 32 -7.45 20.39 57.71
CA ALA A 32 -6.46 20.34 58.81
C ALA A 32 -5.95 18.87 58.86
N ASP A 33 -4.67 18.48 58.89
CA ASP A 33 -3.41 19.08 59.31
C ASP A 33 -2.25 18.27 58.65
N GLN A 34 -1.11 18.92 58.37
CA GLN A 34 0.27 18.41 58.08
C GLN A 34 0.45 17.04 57.36
N GLY A 35 1.06 16.92 56.17
CA GLY A 35 2.31 17.50 55.72
C GLY A 35 3.37 16.39 55.47
N ALA A 36 3.76 16.23 54.20
CA ALA A 36 4.89 15.44 53.67
C ALA A 36 4.68 13.98 53.23
N TYR A 37 3.99 13.76 52.10
CA TYR A 37 4.38 12.72 51.11
C TYR A 37 4.13 13.23 49.69
N GLN A 38 5.19 13.28 48.88
CA GLN A 38 5.13 13.39 47.42
C GLN A 38 4.53 12.08 46.85
N GLN A 39 3.49 12.18 46.01
CA GLN A 39 3.10 11.11 45.08
C GLN A 39 2.71 11.80 43.76
N ASN A 40 3.59 11.77 42.76
CA ASN A 40 3.69 10.71 41.74
C ASN A 40 2.38 10.58 40.94
N TYR A 41 2.19 11.46 39.96
CA TYR A 41 1.26 11.20 38.87
C TYR A 41 1.83 10.06 38.02
N GLN A 42 1.23 8.88 38.16
CA GLN A 42 1.48 7.76 37.27
C GLN A 42 1.04 8.15 35.85
N GLN A 43 1.99 8.28 34.94
CA GLN A 43 1.73 8.21 33.51
C GLN A 43 1.24 6.79 33.21
N GLN A 44 -0.01 6.65 32.79
CA GLN A 44 -0.53 5.40 32.25
C GLN A 44 0.19 5.08 30.94
N ASN A 45 1.19 4.21 31.05
CA ASN A 45 1.85 3.55 29.93
C ASN A 45 0.87 2.51 29.37
N TYR A 46 0.26 2.82 28.21
CA TYR A 46 -0.48 1.82 27.44
C TYR A 46 0.53 0.81 26.89
N GLN A 47 0.73 -0.30 27.60
CA GLN A 47 1.42 -1.46 27.07
C GLN A 47 0.54 -2.09 25.98
N GLN A 48 0.90 -1.86 24.72
CA GLN A 48 0.36 -2.62 23.61
C GLN A 48 0.78 -4.10 23.76
N PRO A 49 -0.12 -5.07 23.47
CA PRO A 49 0.24 -6.48 23.48
C PRO A 49 1.41 -6.71 22.49
N VAL A 50 2.42 -7.47 22.94
CA VAL A 50 3.57 -7.85 22.12
C VAL A 50 3.09 -8.84 21.06
N TYR A 51 2.63 -8.33 19.92
CA TYR A 51 2.48 -9.13 18.72
C TYR A 51 3.88 -9.55 18.29
N GLN A 52 4.19 -10.86 18.29
CA GLN A 52 5.37 -11.39 17.62
C GLN A 52 5.24 -11.04 16.14
N GLN A 53 5.86 -9.94 15.73
CA GLN A 53 5.86 -9.53 14.33
C GLN A 53 6.69 -10.54 13.54
N PRO A 54 6.19 -11.07 12.41
CA PRO A 54 6.96 -11.97 11.57
C PRO A 54 8.33 -11.36 11.20
N PRO A 55 9.36 -12.20 10.96
CA PRO A 55 10.76 -11.77 10.88
C PRO A 55 11.03 -10.59 9.93
N TYR A 56 10.26 -10.47 8.84
CA TYR A 56 10.40 -9.43 7.83
C TYR A 56 9.92 -8.03 8.28
N GLN A 57 9.02 -7.94 9.26
CA GLN A 57 8.53 -6.65 9.80
C GLN A 57 9.53 -6.01 10.75
N GLN A 58 10.31 -6.82 11.47
CA GLN A 58 11.34 -6.34 12.39
C GLN A 58 12.57 -5.81 11.64
N ALA A 59 12.95 -6.47 10.54
CA ALA A 59 14.05 -6.03 9.67
C ALA A 59 13.80 -4.63 9.06
N GLY A 60 12.56 -4.32 8.67
CA GLY A 60 12.19 -3.02 8.12
C GLY A 60 12.11 -1.89 9.15
N ALA A 61 11.82 -2.21 10.42
CA ALA A 61 11.76 -1.24 11.52
C ALA A 61 13.15 -0.88 12.07
N ALA A 62 14.12 -1.80 12.00
CA ALA A 62 15.51 -1.59 12.40
C ALA A 62 16.35 -0.87 11.32
N TYR A 63 15.79 -0.65 10.12
CA TYR A 63 16.50 -0.05 9.00
C TYR A 63 16.51 1.49 9.09
N ALA A 64 17.67 2.04 9.44
CA ALA A 64 17.94 3.48 9.53
C ALA A 64 18.46 4.12 8.22
N GLY A 65 18.58 3.35 7.13
CA GLY A 65 19.13 3.82 5.85
C GLY A 65 18.10 4.44 4.90
N ASP A 66 18.57 4.90 3.74
CA ASP A 66 17.72 5.49 2.70
C ASP A 66 16.93 4.42 1.91
N LYS A 67 15.60 4.42 2.12
CA LYS A 67 14.65 3.50 1.45
C LYS A 67 14.50 3.81 -0.04
N THR A 68 15.00 4.96 -0.50
CA THR A 68 14.90 5.41 -1.89
C THR A 68 15.36 4.34 -2.88
N MET A 69 16.47 3.66 -2.60
CA MET A 69 17.02 2.65 -3.53
C MET A 69 16.13 1.41 -3.66
N ALA A 70 15.50 0.98 -2.56
CA ALA A 70 14.53 -0.12 -2.58
C ALA A 70 13.26 0.28 -3.34
N ILE A 71 12.77 1.51 -3.13
CA ILE A 71 11.61 2.04 -3.85
C ILE A 71 11.90 2.10 -5.35
N LEU A 72 13.05 2.65 -5.76
CA LEU A 72 13.44 2.73 -7.17
C LEU A 72 13.53 1.35 -7.81
N ALA A 73 14.08 0.36 -7.10
CA ALA A 73 14.15 -1.02 -7.58
C ALA A 73 12.77 -1.66 -7.77
N VAL A 74 11.81 -1.37 -6.90
CA VAL A 74 10.44 -1.91 -7.02
C VAL A 74 9.64 -1.21 -8.11
N VAL A 75 9.76 0.12 -8.22
CA VAL A 75 9.08 0.92 -9.26
C VAL A 75 9.64 0.61 -10.64
N PHE A 76 10.95 0.39 -10.73
CA PHE A 76 11.65 -0.03 -11.95
C PHE A 76 12.34 -1.37 -11.71
N PRO A 77 11.64 -2.51 -11.83
CA PRO A 77 12.14 -3.85 -11.50
C PRO A 77 13.48 -4.24 -12.15
N ILE A 78 13.79 -3.69 -13.33
CA ILE A 78 15.08 -3.88 -13.99
C ILE A 78 16.27 -3.38 -13.16
N LEU A 79 16.03 -2.44 -12.23
CA LEU A 79 16.99 -1.88 -11.30
C LEU A 79 17.09 -2.68 -10.00
N PHE A 80 16.73 -3.97 -10.00
CA PHE A 80 16.74 -4.86 -8.82
C PHE A 80 18.08 -4.87 -8.05
N PHE A 81 19.18 -4.56 -8.73
CA PHE A 81 20.52 -4.53 -8.13
C PHE A 81 20.79 -3.26 -7.33
N LEU A 82 20.05 -2.16 -7.53
CA LEU A 82 20.27 -0.87 -6.85
C LEU A 82 20.39 -0.99 -5.32
N PRO A 83 19.50 -1.71 -4.61
CA PRO A 83 19.61 -1.83 -3.15
C PRO A 83 20.92 -2.52 -2.73
N LEU A 84 21.44 -3.44 -3.54
CA LEU A 84 22.67 -4.20 -3.25
C LEU A 84 23.94 -3.38 -3.44
N VAL A 85 23.97 -2.47 -4.42
CA VAL A 85 25.14 -1.63 -4.70
C VAL A 85 25.12 -0.28 -3.99
N ALA A 86 23.94 0.30 -3.76
CA ALA A 86 23.81 1.66 -3.26
C ALA A 86 23.85 1.80 -1.73
N GLY A 87 24.05 0.71 -0.98
CA GLY A 87 24.35 0.75 0.46
C GLY A 87 23.46 -0.13 1.34
N ASN A 88 22.40 -0.73 0.80
CA ASN A 88 21.45 -1.55 1.58
C ASN A 88 21.86 -3.02 1.50
N LYS A 89 23.08 -3.32 1.97
CA LYS A 89 23.61 -4.70 1.94
C LYS A 89 23.05 -5.58 3.07
N ASP A 90 22.24 -4.99 3.93
CA ASP A 90 21.53 -5.65 5.01
C ASP A 90 20.37 -6.50 4.47
N GLU A 91 19.67 -7.21 5.37
CA GLU A 91 18.57 -8.08 4.99
C GLU A 91 17.44 -7.33 4.27
N PHE A 92 17.25 -6.04 4.56
CA PHE A 92 16.27 -5.20 3.90
C PHE A 92 16.55 -5.04 2.41
N GLY A 93 17.75 -4.61 2.02
CA GLY A 93 18.05 -4.41 0.60
C GLY A 93 18.14 -5.73 -0.17
N LYS A 94 18.58 -6.83 0.46
CA LYS A 94 18.50 -8.17 -0.16
C LYS A 94 17.06 -8.59 -0.44
N PHE A 95 16.15 -8.36 0.52
CA PHE A 95 14.74 -8.67 0.35
C PHE A 95 14.13 -7.89 -0.81
N TRP A 96 14.32 -6.58 -0.85
CA TRP A 96 13.74 -5.75 -1.91
C TRP A 96 14.40 -5.92 -3.27
N ALA A 97 15.70 -6.21 -3.31
CA ALA A 97 16.38 -6.63 -4.53
C ALA A 97 15.76 -7.93 -5.08
N ASN A 98 15.48 -8.91 -4.22
CA ASN A 98 14.80 -10.13 -4.65
C ASN A 98 13.36 -9.87 -5.13
N GLN A 99 12.59 -9.02 -4.43
CA GLN A 99 11.24 -8.65 -4.87
C GLN A 99 11.24 -7.95 -6.24
N ALA A 100 12.15 -7.00 -6.45
CA ALA A 100 12.33 -6.33 -7.73
C ALA A 100 12.73 -7.32 -8.84
N LEU A 101 13.65 -8.25 -8.55
CA LEU A 101 14.06 -9.29 -9.51
C LEU A 101 12.88 -10.19 -9.90
N LEU A 102 12.06 -10.63 -8.93
CA LEU A 102 10.88 -11.45 -9.20
C LEU A 102 9.87 -10.72 -10.08
N LEU A 103 9.60 -9.44 -9.81
CA LEU A 103 8.72 -8.61 -10.64
C LEU A 103 9.26 -8.45 -12.07
N PHE A 104 10.57 -8.28 -12.22
CA PHE A 104 11.21 -8.16 -13.53
C PHE A 104 11.07 -9.46 -14.34
N LEU A 105 11.38 -10.61 -13.73
CA LEU A 105 11.26 -11.92 -14.37
C LEU A 105 9.80 -12.23 -14.72
N LEU A 106 8.85 -11.93 -13.82
CA LEU A 106 7.42 -12.07 -14.09
C LEU A 106 7.01 -11.23 -15.32
N GLY A 107 7.50 -9.98 -15.41
CA GLY A 107 7.26 -9.11 -16.55
C GLY A 107 7.79 -9.68 -17.87
N ILE A 108 8.99 -10.26 -17.87
CA ILE A 108 9.57 -10.93 -19.06
C ILE A 108 8.71 -12.12 -19.48
N VAL A 109 8.35 -12.99 -18.55
CA VAL A 109 7.53 -14.17 -18.85
C VAL A 109 6.16 -13.75 -19.39
N ALA A 110 5.52 -12.76 -18.76
CA ALA A 110 4.23 -12.24 -19.19
C ALA A 110 4.30 -11.63 -20.59
N SER A 111 5.34 -10.87 -20.91
CA SER A 111 5.50 -10.24 -22.22
C SER A 111 5.78 -11.23 -23.34
N ILE A 112 6.63 -12.24 -23.11
CA ILE A 112 6.85 -13.33 -24.09
C ILE A 112 5.55 -14.10 -24.32
N THR A 113 4.84 -14.46 -23.24
CA THR A 113 3.58 -15.20 -23.33
C THR A 113 2.53 -14.40 -24.12
N ALA A 114 2.38 -13.11 -23.82
CA ALA A 114 1.47 -12.23 -24.54
C ALA A 114 1.85 -12.10 -26.03
N ALA A 115 3.14 -11.94 -26.34
CA ALA A 115 3.61 -11.83 -27.71
C ALA A 115 3.31 -13.10 -28.53
N ILE A 116 3.49 -14.28 -27.95
CA ILE A 116 3.16 -15.56 -28.60
C ILE A 116 1.64 -15.65 -28.88
N ILE A 117 0.80 -15.38 -27.87
CA ILE A 117 -0.65 -15.47 -28.02
C ILE A 117 -1.17 -14.47 -29.07
N ILE A 118 -0.74 -13.21 -28.98
CA ILE A 118 -1.12 -12.17 -29.93
C ILE A 118 -0.60 -12.51 -31.33
N GLY A 119 0.65 -12.99 -31.44
CA GLY A 119 1.25 -13.41 -32.70
C GLY A 119 0.49 -14.55 -33.37
N ILE A 120 0.00 -15.53 -32.61
CA ILE A 120 -0.83 -16.61 -33.15
C ILE A 120 -2.16 -16.07 -33.68
N ILE A 121 -2.83 -15.18 -32.94
CA ILE A 121 -4.12 -14.62 -33.37
C ILE A 121 -3.96 -13.81 -34.66
N ILE A 122 -2.95 -12.94 -34.72
CA ILE A 122 -2.64 -12.14 -35.91
C ILE A 122 -2.25 -13.06 -37.07
N GLY A 123 -1.41 -14.06 -36.83
CA GLY A 123 -0.96 -15.01 -37.85
C GLY A 123 -2.11 -15.82 -38.44
N ILE A 124 -3.09 -16.22 -37.64
CA ILE A 124 -4.31 -16.88 -38.15
C ILE A 124 -5.10 -15.92 -39.04
N ALA A 125 -5.30 -14.66 -38.62
CA ALA A 125 -6.02 -13.68 -39.43
C ALA A 125 -5.32 -13.41 -40.76
N GLU A 126 -3.99 -13.25 -40.74
CA GLU A 126 -3.17 -13.10 -41.94
C GLU A 126 -3.27 -14.33 -42.85
N PHE A 127 -3.21 -15.53 -42.28
CA PHE A 127 -3.35 -16.77 -43.04
C PHE A 127 -4.72 -16.88 -43.73
N VAL A 128 -5.80 -16.50 -43.04
CA VAL A 128 -7.14 -16.45 -43.65
C VAL A 128 -7.18 -15.44 -44.80
N PHE A 129 -6.64 -14.24 -44.60
CA PHE A 129 -6.58 -13.24 -45.67
C PHE A 129 -5.75 -13.73 -46.86
N TRP A 130 -4.63 -14.40 -46.61
CA TRP A 130 -3.80 -15.00 -47.65
C TRP A 130 -4.57 -16.04 -48.47
N ILE A 131 -5.36 -16.92 -47.84
CA ILE A 131 -6.21 -17.88 -48.55
C ILE A 131 -7.28 -17.16 -49.40
N ILE A 132 -7.92 -16.13 -48.88
CA ILE A 132 -8.94 -15.35 -49.63
C ILE A 132 -8.29 -14.68 -50.85
N ALA A 133 -7.13 -14.05 -50.69
CA ALA A 133 -6.37 -13.47 -51.79
C ALA A 133 -5.99 -14.53 -52.83
N LEU A 134 -5.47 -15.69 -52.40
CA LEU A 134 -5.08 -16.77 -53.29
C LEU A 134 -6.27 -17.24 -54.14
N ILE A 135 -7.44 -17.44 -53.53
CA ILE A 135 -8.67 -17.83 -54.25
C ILE A 135 -9.06 -16.76 -55.28
N ALA A 136 -9.01 -15.47 -54.93
CA ALA A 136 -9.34 -14.38 -55.85
C ALA A 136 -8.39 -14.36 -57.05
N VAL A 137 -7.08 -14.51 -56.81
CA VAL A 137 -6.05 -14.61 -57.87
C VAL A 137 -6.29 -15.81 -58.78
N CYS A 138 -6.54 -16.99 -58.21
CA CYS A 138 -6.84 -18.20 -58.99
C CYS A 138 -8.10 -18.06 -59.84
N LYS A 139 -9.05 -17.22 -59.44
CA LYS A 139 -10.27 -16.90 -60.21
C LYS A 139 -10.10 -15.75 -61.19
N GLY A 140 -8.98 -15.01 -61.14
CA GLY A 140 -8.79 -13.79 -61.91
C GLY A 140 -9.65 -12.60 -61.44
N GLU A 141 -10.15 -12.64 -60.20
CA GLU A 141 -10.99 -11.59 -59.62
C GLU A 141 -10.14 -10.53 -58.90
N MET A 142 -10.41 -9.25 -59.14
CA MET A 142 -9.82 -8.14 -58.37
C MET A 142 -10.62 -7.85 -57.10
N LYS A 143 -10.81 -8.88 -56.27
CA LYS A 143 -11.56 -8.74 -55.02
C LYS A 143 -10.65 -8.23 -53.90
N PRO A 144 -10.96 -7.09 -53.25
CA PRO A 144 -10.14 -6.58 -52.16
C PRO A 144 -10.23 -7.50 -50.94
N LEU A 145 -9.15 -7.56 -50.16
CA LEU A 145 -9.12 -8.29 -48.90
C LEU A 145 -10.11 -7.70 -47.89
N PRO A 146 -10.79 -8.53 -47.07
CA PRO A 146 -11.61 -8.03 -45.98
C PRO A 146 -10.79 -7.16 -45.02
N LEU A 147 -11.40 -6.10 -44.50
CA LEU A 147 -10.83 -5.12 -43.55
C LEU A 147 -9.66 -4.25 -44.07
N ILE A 148 -8.68 -4.82 -44.79
CA ILE A 148 -7.45 -4.11 -45.20
C ILE A 148 -7.37 -3.78 -46.69
N GLY A 149 -8.25 -4.33 -47.53
CA GLY A 149 -8.20 -4.16 -48.99
C GLY A 149 -8.50 -2.75 -49.51
N GLY A 150 -8.92 -1.83 -48.64
CA GLY A 150 -9.13 -0.41 -48.98
C GLY A 150 -7.86 0.45 -48.89
N ILE A 151 -6.76 -0.06 -48.32
CA ILE A 151 -5.52 0.70 -48.13
C ILE A 151 -4.72 0.69 -49.43
N LYS A 152 -4.53 1.87 -50.06
CA LYS A 152 -3.72 2.04 -51.28
C LYS A 152 -2.32 2.55 -50.93
N ILE A 153 -1.33 1.65 -50.94
CA ILE A 153 0.08 2.00 -50.68
C ILE A 153 0.82 2.38 -51.98
N ILE A 154 0.48 1.70 -53.08
CA ILE A 154 1.05 1.96 -54.42
C ILE A 154 -0.07 2.52 -55.30
N GLN A 155 0.21 3.61 -56.03
CA GLN A 155 -0.73 4.25 -56.96
C GLN A 155 -0.52 3.80 -58.40
#